data_AF-A0A351DSS9-F1
#
_entry.id   AF-A0A351DSS9-F1
#
_cell.length_a   1.000
_cell.length_b   1.000
_cell.length_c   1.000
_cell.angle_alpha   90.00
_cell.angle_beta   90.00
_cell.angle_gamma   90.00
#
_symmetry.space_group_name_H-M   'P 1'
#
loop_
_entity.id
_entity.type
_entity.pdbx_description
1 polymer ?
#
loop_
_entity_poly.entity_id
_entity_poly.type
_entity_poly.pdbx_seq_one_letter_code
_entity_poly.pdbx_strand_id
1 'polypeptide(L)'
;MDKNNIDPKALAGSALLTKLVEDGNADIVTQDCLGGYHFNGNFNNVKALRAALASLPSSYAALVASDQKDVEAIYEGIFNHKAFTGRSGTFFGYEGLGSIYWHMVSKLRLAAFEVTKAAVESNESSEVVGRLFDHYFEINAGIGAHKSPELYGAFPTDPYSHTPGGKGAQQPGMTGQVKEDLLCRFGELGVRVTDGCIHFDRALLNGEEFLKEHATFDYVTVEQQWQTLELPAGSLAYTLCQVPVVHLKGDTPGIEVKRADGSTQRVAGLSLDLDTSRAMFRRSNDVVQLTVVA
;
A
#
# COMPACT_ATOMS: atom_id res chain seq x y z
N MET A 1 -21.97 23.29 -11.04
CA MET A 1 -23.05 23.67 -11.96
C MET A 1 -23.28 22.61 -13.03
N ASP A 2 -22.30 21.78 -13.36
CA ASP A 2 -22.36 20.91 -14.55
C ASP A 2 -23.00 19.52 -14.35
N LYS A 3 -23.22 19.10 -13.10
CA LYS A 3 -23.57 17.70 -12.77
C LYS A 3 -25.02 17.28 -13.02
N ASN A 4 -25.96 18.22 -13.02
CA ASN A 4 -27.41 17.93 -13.05
C ASN A 4 -28.07 18.87 -14.05
N ASN A 5 -27.86 18.66 -15.34
CA ASN A 5 -28.44 19.48 -16.40
C ASN A 5 -29.11 18.58 -17.41
N ILE A 6 -30.42 18.76 -17.59
CA ILE A 6 -31.22 18.01 -18.55
C ILE A 6 -31.11 18.73 -19.91
N ASP A 7 -30.76 17.98 -20.97
CA ASP A 7 -30.78 18.51 -22.34
C ASP A 7 -32.21 18.99 -22.68
N PRO A 8 -32.41 20.24 -23.12
CA PRO A 8 -33.71 20.75 -23.52
C PRO A 8 -34.45 19.86 -24.53
N LYS A 9 -33.72 19.17 -25.43
CA LYS A 9 -34.32 18.21 -26.38
C LYS A 9 -34.84 16.97 -25.68
N ALA A 10 -34.12 16.46 -24.69
CA ALA A 10 -34.56 15.31 -23.89
C ALA A 10 -35.79 15.66 -23.04
N LEU A 11 -35.83 16.88 -22.48
CA LEU A 11 -36.99 17.37 -21.74
C LEU A 11 -38.22 17.50 -22.64
N ALA A 12 -38.08 18.15 -23.81
CA ALA A 12 -39.17 18.31 -24.78
C ALA A 12 -39.67 16.96 -25.35
N GLY A 13 -38.84 15.92 -25.31
CA GLY A 13 -39.22 14.55 -25.66
C GLY A 13 -40.04 13.83 -24.58
N SER A 14 -40.11 14.33 -23.35
CA SER A 14 -40.95 13.79 -22.27
C SER A 14 -42.16 14.67 -22.02
N ALA A 15 -43.34 14.09 -22.22
CA ALA A 15 -44.62 14.75 -21.95
C ALA A 15 -44.76 15.03 -20.44
N LEU A 16 -44.35 14.09 -19.59
CA LEU A 16 -44.39 14.28 -18.13
C LEU A 16 -43.51 15.44 -17.67
N LEU A 17 -42.23 15.49 -18.08
CA LEU A 17 -41.31 16.54 -17.64
C LEU A 17 -41.74 17.92 -18.14
N THR A 18 -42.17 18.02 -19.40
CA THR A 18 -42.69 19.27 -19.97
C THR A 18 -43.90 19.75 -19.17
N LYS A 19 -44.85 18.87 -18.87
CA LYS A 19 -46.06 19.22 -18.13
C LYS A 19 -45.77 19.68 -16.70
N LEU A 20 -44.84 19.02 -16.01
CA LEU A 20 -44.43 19.42 -14.65
C LEU A 20 -43.82 20.83 -14.62
N VAL A 21 -43.02 21.19 -15.64
CA VAL A 21 -42.48 22.55 -15.79
C VAL A 21 -43.60 23.56 -16.04
N GLU A 22 -44.54 23.28 -16.96
CA GLU A 22 -45.67 24.17 -17.26
C GLU A 22 -46.57 24.43 -16.05
N ASP A 23 -46.80 23.40 -15.23
CA ASP A 23 -47.61 23.48 -14.01
C ASP A 23 -46.85 24.07 -12.82
N GLY A 24 -45.56 24.39 -12.98
CA GLY A 24 -44.71 24.89 -11.90
C GLY A 24 -44.47 23.87 -10.78
N ASN A 25 -44.66 22.58 -11.05
CA ASN A 25 -44.43 21.51 -10.08
C ASN A 25 -42.93 21.13 -10.07
N ALA A 26 -42.25 21.43 -8.95
CA ALA A 26 -40.82 21.20 -8.77
C ALA A 26 -40.47 19.84 -8.09
N ASP A 27 -41.42 18.91 -7.98
CA ASP A 27 -41.22 17.64 -7.27
C ASP A 27 -40.20 16.75 -8.01
N ILE A 28 -40.16 16.82 -9.34
CA ILE A 28 -39.26 16.02 -10.18
C ILE A 28 -38.23 16.88 -10.93
N VAL A 29 -38.67 17.97 -11.54
CA VAL A 29 -37.86 18.82 -12.43
C VAL A 29 -38.14 20.29 -12.15
N THR A 30 -37.11 21.12 -12.21
CA THR A 30 -37.21 22.58 -12.04
C THR A 30 -36.51 23.28 -13.19
N GLN A 31 -37.06 24.41 -13.64
CA GLN A 31 -36.38 25.35 -14.53
C GLN A 31 -35.71 26.46 -13.72
N ASP A 32 -34.42 26.73 -13.97
CA ASP A 32 -33.69 27.83 -13.34
C ASP A 32 -34.00 29.20 -13.98
N CYS A 33 -33.47 30.28 -13.41
CA CYS A 33 -33.70 31.64 -13.91
C CYS A 33 -33.01 31.96 -15.25
N LEU A 34 -32.14 31.08 -15.74
CA LEU A 34 -31.45 31.17 -17.03
C LEU A 34 -32.08 30.24 -18.08
N GLY A 35 -33.13 29.49 -17.71
CA GLY A 35 -33.84 28.57 -18.58
C GLY A 35 -33.28 27.14 -18.60
N GLY A 36 -32.28 26.83 -17.77
CA GLY A 36 -31.74 25.48 -17.59
C GLY A 36 -32.71 24.58 -16.81
N TYR A 37 -32.60 23.26 -17.01
CA TYR A 37 -33.49 22.28 -16.38
C TYR A 37 -32.72 21.29 -15.52
N HIS A 38 -33.22 21.02 -14.32
CA HIS A 38 -32.54 20.19 -13.33
C HIS A 38 -33.52 19.21 -12.68
N PHE A 39 -33.07 17.98 -12.43
CA PHE A 39 -33.80 17.10 -11.53
C PHE A 39 -33.78 17.66 -10.10
N ASN A 40 -34.79 17.32 -9.30
CA ASN A 40 -34.89 17.74 -7.91
C ASN A 40 -33.59 17.43 -7.13
N GLY A 41 -33.06 18.44 -6.43
CA GLY A 41 -31.77 18.34 -5.72
C GLY A 41 -31.75 17.35 -4.55
N ASN A 42 -32.90 16.84 -4.12
CA ASN A 42 -33.00 15.84 -3.06
C ASN A 42 -32.80 14.40 -3.58
N PHE A 43 -32.65 14.19 -4.89
CA PHE A 43 -32.48 12.84 -5.44
C PHE A 43 -31.03 12.38 -5.33
N ASN A 44 -30.81 11.26 -4.64
CA ASN A 44 -29.50 10.63 -4.55
C ASN A 44 -29.29 9.52 -5.60
N ASN A 45 -30.37 8.96 -6.16
CA ASN A 45 -30.35 7.89 -7.15
C ASN A 45 -31.77 7.65 -7.72
N VAL A 46 -31.89 6.72 -8.67
CA VAL A 46 -33.16 6.36 -9.33
C VAL A 46 -34.27 5.91 -8.37
N LYS A 47 -33.95 5.39 -7.17
CA LYS A 47 -34.99 5.02 -6.20
C LYS A 47 -35.71 6.24 -5.63
N ALA A 48 -34.97 7.34 -5.40
CA ALA A 48 -35.56 8.60 -4.97
C ALA A 48 -36.47 9.19 -6.07
N LEU A 49 -36.00 9.16 -7.33
CA LEU A 49 -36.81 9.54 -8.49
C LEU A 49 -38.11 8.72 -8.57
N ARG A 50 -38.02 7.39 -8.48
CA ARG A 50 -39.20 6.50 -8.50
C ARG A 50 -40.18 6.78 -7.37
N ALA A 51 -39.68 7.03 -6.17
CA ALA A 51 -40.52 7.38 -5.03
C ALA A 51 -41.25 8.70 -5.25
N ALA A 52 -40.56 9.71 -5.81
CA ALA A 52 -41.15 11.00 -6.13
C ALA A 52 -42.19 10.89 -7.26
N LEU A 53 -41.91 10.12 -8.32
CA LEU A 53 -42.87 9.83 -9.39
C LEU A 53 -44.14 9.15 -8.85
N ALA A 54 -43.99 8.22 -7.92
CA ALA A 54 -45.12 7.54 -7.28
C ALA A 54 -45.93 8.43 -6.33
N SER A 55 -45.33 9.50 -5.80
CA SER A 55 -46.01 10.47 -4.93
C SER A 55 -46.68 11.63 -5.68
N LEU A 56 -46.50 11.73 -7.00
CA LEU A 56 -47.16 12.78 -7.79
C LEU A 56 -48.69 12.68 -7.68
N PRO A 57 -49.41 13.82 -7.68
CA PRO A 57 -50.87 13.83 -7.68
C PRO A 57 -51.48 12.95 -8.78
N SER A 58 -52.66 12.39 -8.52
CA SER A 58 -53.35 11.47 -9.44
C SER A 58 -53.62 12.07 -10.83
N SER A 59 -53.63 13.40 -10.97
CA SER A 59 -53.71 14.11 -12.25
C SER A 59 -52.57 13.75 -13.20
N TYR A 60 -51.39 13.37 -12.69
CA TYR A 60 -50.24 12.97 -13.50
C TYR A 60 -50.16 11.45 -13.74
N ALA A 61 -51.06 10.64 -13.16
CA ALA A 61 -50.92 9.18 -13.13
C ALA A 61 -50.79 8.54 -14.53
N ALA A 62 -51.55 9.05 -15.52
CA ALA A 62 -51.46 8.57 -16.90
C ALA A 62 -50.10 8.87 -17.55
N LEU A 63 -49.55 10.06 -17.30
CA LEU A 63 -48.24 10.49 -17.80
C LEU A 63 -47.10 9.74 -17.11
N VAL A 64 -47.20 9.50 -15.80
CA VAL A 64 -46.22 8.66 -15.08
C VAL A 64 -46.20 7.25 -15.67
N ALA A 65 -47.37 6.65 -15.93
CA ALA A 65 -47.46 5.31 -16.49
C ALA A 65 -46.84 5.19 -17.89
N SER A 66 -46.93 6.24 -18.74
CA SER A 66 -46.32 6.24 -20.07
C SER A 66 -44.83 6.57 -20.05
N ASP A 67 -44.42 7.60 -19.29
CA ASP A 67 -43.11 8.24 -19.46
C ASP A 67 -42.07 7.79 -18.43
N GLN A 68 -42.45 7.08 -17.37
CA GLN A 68 -41.54 6.76 -16.27
C GLN A 68 -40.20 6.15 -16.75
N LYS A 69 -40.24 5.21 -17.70
CA LYS A 69 -39.01 4.58 -18.23
C LYS A 69 -38.11 5.57 -18.96
N ASP A 70 -38.69 6.49 -19.71
CA ASP A 70 -37.95 7.51 -20.46
C ASP A 70 -37.36 8.54 -19.50
N VAL A 71 -38.10 8.96 -18.47
CA VAL A 71 -37.58 9.84 -17.41
C VAL A 71 -36.44 9.17 -16.63
N GLU A 72 -36.56 7.89 -16.29
CA GLU A 72 -35.47 7.11 -15.69
C GLU A 72 -34.25 7.01 -16.60
N ALA A 73 -34.46 6.87 -17.92
CA ALA A 73 -33.37 6.82 -18.90
C ALA A 73 -32.67 8.18 -19.05
N ILE A 74 -33.41 9.30 -19.03
CA ILE A 74 -32.85 10.66 -19.01
C ILE A 74 -32.03 10.87 -17.73
N TYR A 75 -32.58 10.48 -16.57
CA TYR A 75 -31.88 10.55 -15.28
C TYR A 75 -30.57 9.74 -15.32
N GLU A 76 -30.60 8.51 -15.83
CA GLU A 76 -29.41 7.69 -15.99
C GLU A 76 -28.42 8.26 -17.01
N GLY A 77 -28.88 8.86 -18.10
CA GLY A 77 -28.02 9.49 -19.10
C GLY A 77 -27.21 10.67 -18.56
N ILE A 78 -27.73 11.36 -17.54
CA ILE A 78 -27.04 12.47 -16.87
C ILE A 78 -26.08 11.97 -15.80
N PHE A 79 -26.55 11.08 -14.92
CA PHE A 79 -25.78 10.68 -13.74
C PHE A 79 -24.88 9.46 -13.94
N ASN A 80 -25.14 8.65 -14.97
CA ASN A 80 -24.40 7.43 -15.31
C ASN A 80 -24.15 6.54 -14.07
N HIS A 81 -25.18 6.32 -13.25
CA HIS A 81 -25.05 5.55 -12.02
C HIS A 81 -24.66 4.08 -12.28
N LYS A 82 -24.91 3.54 -13.47
CA LYS A 82 -24.43 2.21 -13.88
C LYS A 82 -22.90 2.09 -13.86
N ALA A 83 -22.18 3.20 -14.03
CA ALA A 83 -20.72 3.23 -13.93
C ALA A 83 -20.19 3.40 -12.50
N PHE A 84 -21.06 3.57 -11.51
CA PHE A 84 -20.64 3.76 -10.12
C PHE A 84 -20.10 2.46 -9.53
N THR A 85 -18.80 2.43 -9.23
CA THR A 85 -18.11 1.28 -8.62
C THR A 85 -17.97 1.38 -7.10
N GLY A 86 -18.55 2.40 -6.48
CA GLY A 86 -18.36 2.72 -5.07
C GLY A 86 -17.71 4.09 -4.85
N ARG A 87 -17.45 4.44 -3.59
CA ARG A 87 -17.04 5.79 -3.17
C ARG A 87 -15.67 6.26 -3.71
N SER A 88 -14.82 5.35 -4.20
CA SER A 88 -13.44 5.65 -4.61
C SER A 88 -13.35 6.76 -5.65
N GLY A 89 -14.28 6.78 -6.60
CA GLY A 89 -14.35 7.81 -7.65
C GLY A 89 -15.06 9.11 -7.24
N THR A 90 -15.52 9.25 -5.99
CA THR A 90 -16.43 10.35 -5.60
C THR A 90 -15.97 11.12 -4.36
N PHE A 91 -14.76 10.87 -3.87
CA PHE A 91 -14.15 11.61 -2.76
C PHE A 91 -12.63 11.73 -2.93
N PHE A 92 -11.97 12.54 -2.10
CA PHE A 92 -10.60 13.05 -2.34
C PHE A 92 -9.59 12.72 -1.21
N GLY A 93 -9.88 11.70 -0.41
CA GLY A 93 -8.99 11.22 0.67
C GLY A 93 -9.19 9.73 0.88
N TYR A 94 -8.46 9.12 1.82
CA TYR A 94 -8.45 7.66 2.01
C TYR A 94 -8.12 6.93 0.70
N GLU A 95 -9.01 6.06 0.19
CA GLU A 95 -8.86 5.36 -1.09
C GLU A 95 -9.37 6.18 -2.30
N GLY A 96 -9.62 7.46 -2.09
CA GLY A 96 -10.23 8.37 -3.07
C GLY A 96 -9.28 8.89 -4.12
N LEU A 97 -9.82 9.74 -4.99
CA LEU A 97 -9.11 10.36 -6.09
C LEU A 97 -7.90 11.15 -5.60
N GLY A 98 -6.74 10.91 -6.23
CA GLY A 98 -5.50 11.62 -5.93
C GLY A 98 -4.88 11.28 -4.57
N SER A 99 -5.27 10.16 -3.95
CA SER A 99 -4.72 9.70 -2.67
C SER A 99 -3.84 8.47 -2.84
N ILE A 100 -2.62 8.53 -2.30
CA ILE A 100 -1.71 7.38 -2.24
C ILE A 100 -2.11 6.54 -1.02
N TYR A 101 -2.41 5.26 -1.22
CA TYR A 101 -2.72 4.32 -0.13
C TYR A 101 -1.51 3.40 0.13
N TRP A 102 -0.75 3.68 1.19
CA TRP A 102 0.62 3.20 1.36
C TRP A 102 0.73 1.68 1.51
N HIS A 103 -0.27 1.01 2.09
CA HIS A 103 -0.23 -0.45 2.18
C HIS A 103 -0.17 -1.11 0.79
N MET A 104 -0.86 -0.56 -0.22
CA MET A 104 -0.79 -1.10 -1.57
C MET A 104 0.57 -0.83 -2.23
N VAL A 105 1.20 0.31 -1.93
CA VAL A 105 2.54 0.63 -2.42
C VAL A 105 3.59 -0.30 -1.80
N SER A 106 3.52 -0.61 -0.51
CA SER A 106 4.44 -1.58 0.10
C SER A 106 4.19 -3.02 -0.39
N LYS A 107 2.95 -3.38 -0.77
CA LYS A 107 2.70 -4.63 -1.49
C LYS A 107 3.36 -4.65 -2.86
N LEU A 108 3.30 -3.55 -3.60
CA LEU A 108 4.02 -3.39 -4.87
C LEU A 108 5.53 -3.50 -4.66
N ARG A 109 6.09 -2.90 -3.60
CA ARG A 109 7.51 -3.04 -3.23
C ARG A 109 7.88 -4.49 -2.98
N LEU A 110 7.07 -5.22 -2.21
CA LEU A 110 7.30 -6.65 -1.93
C LEU A 110 7.24 -7.49 -3.22
N ALA A 111 6.27 -7.23 -4.10
CA ALA A 111 6.18 -7.92 -5.39
C ALA A 111 7.40 -7.59 -6.29
N ALA A 112 7.84 -6.34 -6.32
CA ALA A 112 9.05 -5.93 -7.04
C ALA A 112 10.29 -6.63 -6.49
N PHE A 113 10.40 -6.78 -5.16
CA PHE A 113 11.44 -7.60 -4.53
C PHE A 113 11.41 -9.05 -5.00
N GLU A 114 10.25 -9.71 -4.94
CA GLU A 114 10.11 -11.12 -5.32
C GLU A 114 10.47 -11.36 -6.80
N VAL A 115 10.05 -10.45 -7.69
CA VAL A 115 10.40 -10.50 -9.11
C VAL A 115 11.89 -10.28 -9.33
N THR A 116 12.48 -9.31 -8.63
CA THR A 116 13.92 -9.02 -8.72
C THR A 116 14.76 -10.20 -8.23
N LYS A 117 14.37 -10.78 -7.09
CA LYS A 117 14.98 -12.00 -6.54
C LYS A 117 14.91 -13.16 -7.55
N ALA A 118 13.75 -13.41 -8.15
CA ALA A 118 13.58 -14.47 -9.13
C ALA A 118 14.47 -14.27 -10.38
N ALA A 119 14.63 -13.03 -10.84
CA ALA A 119 15.52 -12.71 -11.95
C ALA A 119 17.00 -12.99 -11.61
N VAL A 120 17.44 -12.63 -10.40
CA VAL A 120 18.79 -12.96 -9.90
C VAL A 120 19.00 -14.47 -9.82
N GLU A 121 18.05 -15.21 -9.24
CA GLU A 121 18.13 -16.67 -9.10
C GLU A 121 18.12 -17.40 -10.45
N SER A 122 17.47 -16.82 -11.46
CA SER A 122 17.42 -17.34 -12.82
C SER A 122 18.63 -16.95 -13.67
N ASN A 123 19.60 -16.23 -13.10
CA ASN A 123 20.77 -15.68 -13.82
C ASN A 123 20.37 -14.85 -15.04
N GLU A 124 19.33 -14.04 -14.91
CA GLU A 124 18.96 -13.06 -15.93
C GLU A 124 20.10 -12.07 -16.19
N SER A 125 20.08 -11.40 -17.34
CA SER A 125 21.11 -10.42 -17.69
C SER A 125 21.22 -9.29 -16.65
N SER A 126 22.44 -8.78 -16.46
CA SER A 126 22.69 -7.66 -15.54
C SER A 126 21.87 -6.42 -15.88
N GLU A 127 21.53 -6.20 -17.14
CA GLU A 127 20.65 -5.11 -17.58
C GLU A 127 19.23 -5.29 -17.04
N VAL A 128 18.65 -6.48 -17.16
CA VAL A 128 17.31 -6.79 -16.65
C VAL A 128 17.27 -6.67 -15.13
N VAL A 129 18.23 -7.28 -14.44
CA VAL A 129 18.35 -7.22 -12.98
C VAL A 129 18.54 -5.78 -12.50
N GLY A 130 19.41 -5.01 -13.17
CA GLY A 130 19.64 -3.60 -12.84
C GLY A 130 18.37 -2.76 -12.94
N ARG A 131 17.60 -2.90 -14.02
CA ARG A 131 16.33 -2.18 -14.19
C ARG A 131 15.27 -2.59 -13.16
N LEU A 132 15.26 -3.84 -12.72
CA LEU A 132 14.38 -4.31 -11.65
C LEU A 132 14.79 -3.70 -10.30
N PHE A 133 16.10 -3.57 -10.03
CA PHE A 133 16.59 -2.83 -8.87
C PHE A 133 16.19 -1.37 -8.91
N ASP A 134 16.31 -0.70 -10.05
CA ASP A 134 15.91 0.70 -10.20
C ASP A 134 14.45 0.89 -9.77
N HIS A 135 13.53 0.07 -10.29
CA HIS A 135 12.13 0.10 -9.87
C HIS A 135 11.95 -0.20 -8.38
N TYR A 136 12.61 -1.23 -7.85
CA TYR A 136 12.51 -1.58 -6.44
C TYR A 136 12.93 -0.42 -5.52
N PHE A 137 14.09 0.17 -5.77
CA PHE A 137 14.64 1.24 -4.95
C PHE A 137 13.92 2.58 -5.16
N GLU A 138 13.37 2.84 -6.35
CA GLU A 138 12.49 3.99 -6.59
C GLU A 138 11.19 3.87 -5.79
N ILE A 139 10.55 2.69 -5.77
CA ILE A 139 9.37 2.44 -4.94
C ILE A 139 9.72 2.62 -3.46
N ASN A 140 10.85 2.08 -2.99
CA ASN A 140 11.32 2.23 -1.62
C ASN A 140 11.55 3.71 -1.24
N ALA A 141 12.21 4.49 -2.10
CA ALA A 141 12.37 5.93 -1.92
C ALA A 141 11.01 6.66 -1.89
N GLY A 142 10.04 6.16 -2.67
CA GLY A 142 8.65 6.60 -2.67
C GLY A 142 7.95 6.47 -1.32
N ILE A 143 8.18 5.38 -0.56
CA ILE A 143 7.64 5.17 0.80
C ILE A 143 8.02 6.33 1.73
N GLY A 144 9.23 6.86 1.56
CA GLY A 144 9.53 8.21 2.01
C GLY A 144 10.23 8.34 3.37
N ALA A 145 10.85 7.29 3.90
CA ALA A 145 11.64 7.36 5.15
C ALA A 145 12.75 8.43 5.11
N HIS A 146 13.21 8.82 3.91
CA HIS A 146 14.24 9.84 3.68
C HIS A 146 13.68 11.17 3.12
N LYS A 147 12.35 11.34 3.04
CA LYS A 147 11.74 12.63 2.65
C LYS A 147 11.90 13.64 3.79
N SER A 148 11.87 14.92 3.46
CA SER A 148 11.78 15.96 4.49
C SER A 148 10.46 15.83 5.26
N PRO A 149 10.43 16.19 6.56
CA PRO A 149 9.18 16.19 7.33
C PRO A 149 8.09 17.07 6.71
N GLU A 150 8.47 18.14 6.00
CA GLU A 150 7.55 19.01 5.26
C GLU A 150 6.87 18.27 4.11
N LEU A 151 7.63 17.54 3.29
CA LEU A 151 7.09 16.79 2.16
C LEU A 151 6.30 15.55 2.64
N TYR A 152 6.80 14.87 3.66
CA TYR A 152 6.10 13.74 4.27
C TYR A 152 4.81 14.19 5.00
N GLY A 153 4.88 15.37 5.61
CA GLY A 153 3.85 16.00 6.44
C GLY A 153 3.70 15.39 7.84
N ALA A 154 4.73 14.67 8.30
CA ALA A 154 4.86 14.08 9.64
C ALA A 154 6.32 13.62 9.87
N PHE A 155 6.57 12.88 10.95
CA PHE A 155 7.86 12.17 11.13
C PHE A 155 7.98 11.05 10.08
N PRO A 156 8.99 11.08 9.19
CA PRO A 156 9.11 10.10 8.10
C PRO A 156 9.36 8.66 8.55
N THR A 157 9.74 8.47 9.81
CA THR A 157 9.96 7.16 10.44
C THR A 157 8.66 6.48 10.87
N ASP A 158 7.56 7.24 10.94
CA ASP A 158 6.27 6.73 11.42
C ASP A 158 5.40 6.33 10.23
N PRO A 159 4.78 5.14 10.23
CA PRO A 159 3.91 4.69 9.14
C PRO A 159 2.53 5.36 9.21
N TYR A 160 1.94 5.59 8.04
CA TYR A 160 0.61 6.20 7.88
C TYR A 160 -0.19 5.48 6.79
N SER A 161 -1.51 5.42 6.90
CA SER A 161 -2.33 4.68 5.94
C SER A 161 -2.35 5.30 4.54
N HIS A 162 -2.43 6.63 4.44
CA HIS A 162 -2.57 7.30 3.14
C HIS A 162 -2.05 8.75 3.14
N THR A 163 -1.79 9.27 1.94
CA THR A 163 -1.45 10.68 1.69
C THR A 163 -2.30 11.23 0.54
N PRO A 164 -3.30 12.08 0.82
CA PRO A 164 -4.15 12.68 -0.21
C PRO A 164 -3.46 13.85 -0.90
N GLY A 165 -3.82 14.15 -2.15
CA GLY A 165 -3.10 15.16 -2.97
C GLY A 165 -3.04 16.59 -2.42
N GLY A 166 -3.86 16.93 -1.41
CA GLY A 166 -3.86 18.26 -0.77
C GLY A 166 -3.28 18.30 0.65
N LYS A 167 -2.74 17.20 1.19
CA LYS A 167 -2.19 17.13 2.57
C LYS A 167 -1.00 16.18 2.66
N GLY A 168 -0.30 16.23 3.79
CA GLY A 168 0.68 15.21 4.18
C GLY A 168 0.06 13.90 4.67
N ALA A 169 0.89 13.02 5.22
CA ALA A 169 0.51 11.70 5.72
C ALA A 169 -0.66 11.71 6.74
N GLN A 170 -1.58 10.75 6.62
CA GLN A 170 -2.81 10.65 7.41
C GLN A 170 -3.01 9.25 8.01
N GLN A 171 -3.63 9.18 9.19
CA GLN A 171 -3.89 7.95 9.98
C GLN A 171 -2.60 7.22 10.42
N PRO A 172 -1.99 7.63 11.56
CA PRO A 172 -0.72 7.08 12.03
C PRO A 172 -0.83 5.65 12.56
N GLY A 173 0.28 4.91 12.46
CA GLY A 173 0.57 3.73 13.26
C GLY A 173 0.15 2.42 12.62
N MET A 174 -1.00 1.88 13.04
CA MET A 174 -1.38 0.47 12.82
C MET A 174 -1.93 0.17 11.42
N THR A 175 -1.19 0.55 10.37
CA THR A 175 -1.47 0.18 8.98
C THR A 175 -0.82 -1.17 8.63
N GLY A 176 -1.44 -1.96 7.75
CA GLY A 176 -0.87 -3.21 7.25
C GLY A 176 0.42 -3.02 6.44
N GLN A 177 0.75 -1.78 6.06
CA GLN A 177 2.01 -1.39 5.42
C GLN A 177 3.24 -1.96 6.14
N VAL A 178 3.26 -1.87 7.48
CA VAL A 178 4.44 -2.24 8.29
C VAL A 178 4.83 -3.70 8.14
N LYS A 179 3.86 -4.59 7.93
CA LYS A 179 4.10 -6.02 7.71
C LYS A 179 4.82 -6.26 6.39
N GLU A 180 4.47 -5.52 5.34
CA GLU A 180 5.07 -5.68 4.01
C GLU A 180 6.50 -5.11 4.00
N ASP A 181 6.70 -3.96 4.63
CA ASP A 181 8.02 -3.31 4.72
C ASP A 181 9.01 -4.13 5.56
N LEU A 182 8.55 -4.83 6.61
CA LEU A 182 9.36 -5.75 7.39
C LEU A 182 9.81 -6.98 6.58
N LEU A 183 8.92 -7.53 5.74
CA LEU A 183 9.28 -8.62 4.81
C LEU A 183 10.31 -8.15 3.79
N CYS A 184 10.11 -6.97 3.19
CA CYS A 184 11.07 -6.36 2.27
C CYS A 184 12.44 -6.19 2.95
N ARG A 185 12.46 -5.71 4.20
CA ARG A 185 13.71 -5.48 4.92
C ARG A 185 14.50 -6.76 5.16
N PHE A 186 13.85 -7.86 5.55
CA PHE A 186 14.53 -9.15 5.63
C PHE A 186 15.00 -9.66 4.25
N GLY A 187 14.25 -9.34 3.20
CA GLY A 187 14.64 -9.55 1.82
C GLY A 187 15.95 -8.85 1.44
N GLU A 188 16.03 -7.55 1.71
CA GLU A 188 17.20 -6.68 1.49
C GLU A 188 18.43 -7.14 2.28
N LEU A 189 18.23 -7.54 3.54
CA LEU A 189 19.27 -8.10 4.40
C LEU A 189 19.75 -9.50 3.97
N GLY A 190 19.19 -10.03 2.88
CA GLY A 190 19.60 -11.30 2.29
C GLY A 190 19.11 -12.54 3.04
N VAL A 191 18.17 -12.42 3.98
CA VAL A 191 17.67 -13.57 4.74
C VAL A 191 16.78 -14.42 3.84
N ARG A 192 17.09 -15.72 3.74
CA ARG A 192 16.28 -16.72 3.02
C ARG A 192 16.06 -17.94 3.91
N VAL A 193 14.93 -18.60 3.70
CA VAL A 193 14.66 -19.91 4.30
C VAL A 193 14.21 -20.87 3.21
N THR A 194 15.00 -21.91 2.96
CA THR A 194 14.74 -22.94 1.96
C THR A 194 15.08 -24.29 2.58
N ASP A 195 14.24 -25.31 2.38
CA ASP A 195 14.44 -26.66 2.92
C ASP A 195 14.72 -26.72 4.43
N GLY A 196 14.20 -25.75 5.19
CA GLY A 196 14.37 -25.66 6.64
C GLY A 196 15.71 -25.06 7.10
N CYS A 197 16.54 -24.58 6.17
CA CYS A 197 17.82 -23.94 6.46
C CYS A 197 17.73 -22.42 6.31
N ILE A 198 18.43 -21.68 7.17
CA ILE A 198 18.62 -20.23 7.03
C ILE A 198 19.80 -20.00 6.08
N HIS A 199 19.60 -19.15 5.08
CA HIS A 199 20.64 -18.71 4.17
C HIS A 199 20.76 -17.18 4.19
N PHE A 200 21.95 -16.71 3.85
CA PHE A 200 22.25 -15.30 3.66
C PHE A 200 22.75 -15.07 2.24
N ASP A 201 22.39 -13.93 1.65
CA ASP A 201 22.96 -13.42 0.41
C ASP A 201 23.19 -11.90 0.52
N ARG A 202 23.74 -11.30 -0.54
CA ARG A 202 23.99 -9.85 -0.61
C ARG A 202 23.43 -9.20 -1.87
N ALA A 203 22.55 -9.90 -2.59
CA ALA A 203 22.11 -9.44 -3.90
C ALA A 203 21.41 -8.06 -3.83
N LEU A 204 20.73 -7.78 -2.72
CA LEU A 204 20.00 -6.53 -2.47
C LEU A 204 20.57 -5.66 -1.35
N LEU A 205 21.64 -6.10 -0.70
CA LEU A 205 22.18 -5.40 0.45
C LEU A 205 22.96 -4.17 -0.02
N ASN A 206 22.44 -2.97 0.28
CA ASN A 206 23.12 -1.73 -0.10
C ASN A 206 24.41 -1.57 0.73
N GLY A 207 25.55 -1.49 0.02
CA GLY A 207 26.87 -1.33 0.63
C GLY A 207 27.06 -0.04 1.44
N GLU A 208 26.21 0.98 1.21
CA GLU A 208 26.18 2.23 1.97
C GLU A 208 25.56 2.08 3.38
N GLU A 209 24.84 0.99 3.65
CA GLU A 209 24.25 0.74 4.97
C GLU A 209 25.26 0.23 6.01
N PHE A 210 26.45 -0.17 5.58
CA PHE A 210 27.51 -0.57 6.50
C PHE A 210 28.07 0.64 7.24
N LEU A 211 28.32 0.46 8.54
CA LEU A 211 28.88 1.49 9.40
C LEU A 211 30.20 2.02 8.86
N LYS A 212 30.40 3.34 8.93
CA LYS A 212 31.67 3.99 8.55
C LYS A 212 32.67 4.02 9.69
N GLU A 213 32.20 3.90 10.93
CA GLU A 213 32.97 3.96 12.16
C GLU A 213 32.51 2.87 13.15
N HIS A 214 33.21 2.72 14.26
CA HIS A 214 32.82 1.78 15.31
C HIS A 214 31.53 2.26 15.99
N ALA A 215 30.67 1.32 16.37
CA ALA A 215 29.43 1.61 17.10
C ALA A 215 29.10 0.48 18.08
N THR A 216 28.12 0.72 18.94
CA THR A 216 27.55 -0.32 19.81
C THR A 216 26.16 -0.72 19.31
N PHE A 217 25.81 -1.98 19.51
CA PHE A 217 24.48 -2.51 19.24
C PHE A 217 23.87 -3.09 20.51
N ASP A 218 22.92 -2.36 21.07
CA ASP A 218 22.14 -2.81 22.22
C ASP A 218 20.97 -3.68 21.76
N TYR A 219 20.83 -4.85 22.37
CA TYR A 219 19.78 -5.81 22.02
C TYR A 219 19.32 -6.59 23.26
N VAL A 220 18.17 -7.28 23.10
CA VAL A 220 17.59 -8.14 24.14
C VAL A 220 17.70 -9.59 23.69
N THR A 221 18.36 -10.42 24.48
CA THR A 221 18.51 -11.86 24.20
C THR A 221 17.20 -12.63 24.34
N VAL A 222 17.14 -13.87 23.85
CA VAL A 222 15.98 -14.77 24.04
C VAL A 222 15.63 -15.01 25.51
N GLU A 223 16.60 -14.84 26.42
CA GLU A 223 16.44 -14.91 27.88
C GLU A 223 16.06 -13.56 28.51
N GLN A 224 15.64 -12.59 27.69
CA GLN A 224 15.19 -11.25 28.11
C GLN A 224 16.28 -10.43 28.82
N GLN A 225 17.55 -10.67 28.49
CA GLN A 225 18.67 -9.92 29.05
C GLN A 225 19.12 -8.84 28.08
N TRP A 226 19.37 -7.63 28.59
CA TRP A 226 20.04 -6.58 27.82
C TRP A 226 21.52 -6.91 27.67
N GLN A 227 22.00 -6.83 26.43
CA GLN A 227 23.41 -7.00 26.08
C GLN A 227 23.82 -5.95 25.05
N THR A 228 25.12 -5.71 24.96
CA THR A 228 25.72 -4.77 24.01
C THR A 228 26.79 -5.50 23.21
N LEU A 229 26.78 -5.33 21.89
CA LEU A 229 27.83 -5.80 20.99
C LEU A 229 28.61 -4.62 20.43
N GLU A 230 29.93 -4.73 20.45
CA GLU A 230 30.81 -3.81 19.73
C GLU A 230 30.79 -4.16 18.24
N LEU A 231 30.55 -3.15 17.40
CA LEU A 231 30.52 -3.27 15.95
C LEU A 231 31.70 -2.53 15.35
N PRO A 232 32.58 -3.20 14.58
CA PRO A 232 33.65 -2.52 13.87
C PRO A 232 33.12 -1.69 12.71
N ALA A 233 33.93 -0.73 12.24
CA ALA A 233 33.68 -0.07 10.97
C ALA A 233 33.59 -1.12 9.84
N GLY A 234 32.67 -0.90 8.89
CA GLY A 234 32.40 -1.83 7.79
C GLY A 234 31.50 -3.01 8.20
N SER A 235 30.77 -2.91 9.31
CA SER A 235 29.79 -3.91 9.76
C SER A 235 28.35 -3.37 9.72
N LEU A 236 27.38 -4.30 9.78
CA LEU A 236 25.95 -4.03 9.92
C LEU A 236 25.36 -5.09 10.84
N ALA A 237 24.46 -4.72 11.76
CA ALA A 237 23.83 -5.67 12.67
C ALA A 237 22.30 -5.56 12.67
N TYR A 238 21.64 -6.70 12.90
CA TYR A 238 20.22 -6.83 13.17
C TYR A 238 19.97 -8.09 14.00
N THR A 239 18.70 -8.41 14.27
CA THR A 239 18.35 -9.70 14.90
C THR A 239 17.47 -10.55 14.00
N LEU A 240 17.69 -11.85 14.04
CA LEU A 240 16.84 -12.86 13.41
C LEU A 240 16.47 -13.89 14.49
N CYS A 241 15.17 -14.10 14.70
CA CYS A 241 14.68 -14.90 15.83
C CYS A 241 15.27 -14.46 17.19
N GLN A 242 15.54 -13.16 17.35
CA GLN A 242 16.17 -12.55 18.53
C GLN A 242 17.64 -12.96 18.78
N VAL A 243 18.29 -13.59 17.81
CA VAL A 243 19.74 -13.80 17.79
C VAL A 243 20.38 -12.67 16.98
N PRO A 244 21.41 -11.97 17.49
CA PRO A 244 22.13 -10.95 16.74
C PRO A 244 22.87 -11.57 15.55
N VAL A 245 22.72 -10.93 14.39
CA VAL A 245 23.41 -11.25 13.14
C VAL A 245 24.25 -10.05 12.76
N VAL A 246 25.57 -10.24 12.65
CA VAL A 246 26.53 -9.20 12.26
C VAL A 246 27.07 -9.54 10.88
N HIS A 247 26.85 -8.68 9.90
CA HIS A 247 27.48 -8.77 8.59
C HIS A 247 28.83 -8.05 8.59
N LEU A 248 29.85 -8.72 8.07
CA LEU A 248 31.19 -8.17 7.85
C LEU A 248 31.60 -8.32 6.40
N LYS A 249 32.28 -7.32 5.83
CA LYS A 249 32.88 -7.44 4.50
C LYS A 249 34.07 -8.40 4.54
N GLY A 250 34.15 -9.33 3.59
CA GLY A 250 35.31 -10.19 3.43
C GLY A 250 35.26 -11.05 2.17
N ASP A 251 36.43 -11.44 1.67
CA ASP A 251 36.56 -12.12 0.37
C ASP A 251 36.21 -13.61 0.41
N THR A 252 36.04 -14.19 1.60
CA THR A 252 35.75 -15.61 1.79
C THR A 252 34.40 -15.78 2.47
N PRO A 253 33.34 -16.17 1.73
CA PRO A 253 32.03 -16.42 2.27
C PRO A 253 32.05 -17.45 3.41
N GLY A 254 31.47 -17.09 4.55
CA GLY A 254 31.40 -17.97 5.71
C GLY A 254 30.50 -17.41 6.81
N ILE A 255 30.03 -18.32 7.67
CA ILE A 255 29.27 -17.96 8.86
C ILE A 255 30.03 -18.46 10.08
N GLU A 256 30.27 -17.58 11.04
CA GLU A 256 30.71 -17.95 12.37
C GLU A 256 29.50 -18.03 13.29
N VAL A 257 29.30 -19.20 13.90
CA VAL A 257 28.21 -19.48 14.84
C VAL A 257 28.80 -19.51 16.24
N LYS A 258 28.45 -18.53 17.06
CA LYS A 258 28.81 -18.51 18.48
C LYS A 258 27.69 -19.16 19.29
N ARG A 259 28.05 -20.14 20.12
CA ARG A 259 27.12 -20.89 20.95
C ARG A 259 27.11 -20.40 22.40
N ALA A 260 26.05 -20.75 23.15
CA ALA A 260 25.91 -20.34 24.56
C ALA A 260 27.01 -20.90 25.48
N ASP A 261 27.61 -22.04 25.15
CA ASP A 261 28.75 -22.61 25.89
C ASP A 261 30.08 -21.88 25.62
N GLY A 262 30.06 -20.83 24.78
CA GLY A 262 31.23 -20.06 24.38
C GLY A 262 31.99 -20.68 23.20
N SER A 263 31.62 -21.88 22.75
CA SER A 263 32.22 -22.49 21.56
C SER A 263 31.83 -21.72 20.30
N THR A 264 32.69 -21.82 19.30
CA THR A 264 32.52 -21.15 18.01
C THR A 264 32.73 -22.16 16.90
N GLN A 265 31.82 -22.16 15.93
CA GLN A 265 31.87 -23.04 14.76
C GLN A 265 31.89 -22.20 13.50
N ARG A 266 32.85 -22.46 12.61
CA ARG A 266 32.85 -21.86 11.27
C ARG A 266 32.14 -22.77 10.28
N VAL A 267 31.20 -22.21 9.55
CA VAL A 267 30.49 -22.82 8.43
C VAL A 267 31.03 -22.19 7.14
N ALA A 268 31.42 -23.02 6.18
CA ALA A 268 31.82 -22.55 4.86
C ALA A 268 30.57 -22.17 4.04
N GLY A 269 30.64 -21.06 3.29
CA GLY A 269 29.49 -20.54 2.54
C GLY A 269 28.48 -19.82 3.43
N LEU A 270 27.31 -19.51 2.87
CA LEU A 270 26.31 -18.63 3.49
C LEU A 270 25.01 -19.36 3.83
N SER A 271 25.12 -20.62 4.24
CA SER A 271 23.97 -21.48 4.57
C SER A 271 24.23 -22.20 5.88
N LEU A 272 23.33 -22.03 6.84
CA LEU A 272 23.36 -22.81 8.07
C LEU A 272 22.83 -24.22 7.79
N ASP A 273 23.29 -25.19 8.58
CA ASP A 273 22.67 -26.51 8.58
C ASP A 273 21.27 -26.49 9.22
N LEU A 274 20.55 -27.60 9.06
CA LEU A 274 19.18 -27.76 9.52
C LEU A 274 19.06 -27.66 11.05
N ASP A 275 20.03 -28.20 11.78
CA ASP A 275 19.99 -28.25 13.24
C ASP A 275 20.23 -26.87 13.86
N THR A 276 21.22 -26.13 13.33
CA THR A 276 21.50 -24.74 13.72
C THR A 276 20.33 -23.83 13.36
N SER A 277 19.74 -23.99 12.17
CA SER A 277 18.55 -23.23 11.75
C SER A 277 17.35 -23.51 12.66
N ARG A 278 17.10 -24.77 13.01
CA ARG A 278 16.05 -25.17 13.95
C ARG A 278 16.26 -24.61 15.35
N ALA A 279 17.51 -24.56 15.84
CA ALA A 279 17.84 -23.96 17.12
C ALA A 279 17.43 -22.48 17.16
N MET A 280 17.73 -21.72 16.08
CA MET A 280 17.31 -20.33 15.93
C MET A 280 15.78 -20.19 15.87
N PHE A 281 15.10 -20.97 15.02
CA PHE A 281 13.64 -20.90 14.90
C PHE A 281 12.91 -21.19 16.22
N ARG A 282 13.45 -22.14 17.01
CA ARG A 282 12.91 -22.52 18.32
C ARG A 282 13.33 -21.58 19.44
N ARG A 283 14.23 -20.62 19.18
CA ARG A 283 14.79 -19.70 20.17
C ARG A 283 15.37 -20.47 21.37
N SER A 284 16.11 -21.55 21.11
CA SER A 284 16.61 -22.46 22.16
C SER A 284 17.75 -21.90 23.00
N ASN A 285 18.23 -20.69 22.70
CA ASN A 285 19.45 -20.08 23.24
C ASN A 285 20.75 -20.83 22.90
N ASP A 286 20.72 -21.89 22.09
CA ASP A 286 21.94 -22.61 21.69
C ASP A 286 22.86 -21.75 20.80
N VAL A 287 22.28 -20.97 19.89
CA VAL A 287 23.00 -19.97 19.08
C VAL A 287 22.79 -18.58 19.70
N VAL A 288 23.88 -17.91 20.06
CA VAL A 288 23.83 -16.59 20.73
C VAL A 288 24.29 -15.44 19.82
N GLN A 289 25.00 -15.73 18.74
CA GLN A 289 25.38 -14.75 17.71
C GLN A 289 25.74 -15.45 16.41
N LEU A 290 25.40 -14.81 15.28
CA LEU A 290 25.96 -15.14 13.97
C LEU A 290 26.83 -13.99 13.46
N THR A 291 28.01 -14.32 12.93
CA THR A 291 28.82 -13.38 12.13
C THR A 291 28.87 -13.88 10.70
N VAL A 292 28.27 -13.14 9.77
CA VAL A 292 28.18 -13.47 8.35
C VAL A 292 29.24 -12.68 7.59
N VAL A 293 30.22 -13.37 7.02
CA VAL A 293 31.29 -12.77 6.21
C VAL A 293 31.00 -13.09 4.75
N ALA A 294 30.89 -12.05 3.92
CA ALA A 294 30.69 -12.13 2.48
C ALA A 294 31.11 -10.80 1.83
#